data_AF-A0A5B0FUU5-F1
#
_entry.id   AF-A0A5B0FUU5-F1
#
_cell.length_a   1.000
_cell.length_b   1.000
_cell.length_c   1.000
_cell.angle_alpha   90.00
_cell.angle_beta   90.00
_cell.angle_gamma   90.00
#
_symmetry.space_group_name_H-M   'P 1'
#
loop_
_entity.id
_entity.type
_entity.pdbx_description
1 polymer ?
#
loop_
_entity_poly.entity_id
_entity_poly.type
_entity_poly.pdbx_seq_one_letter_code
_entity_poly.pdbx_strand_id
1 'polypeptide(L)'
;MSEAAARLDDPIEHSSALGGLLAGLAIGAGAVLVGIAIVGTGGLGAVALCAMVGAGAATGAGIGQLFGSLSFARHGAGQIKTGSGNVFINSKAAARAHVDTAVCDQHGPAPQILAQGSDSVYINGQPAARVGDRTVCDGKISAGSGNVFIGGGTETTDAIDPEVPEWLERAVLIVGLASAFVLASPVIVIAGLVGGIAGGLAGNWAGGELFGQGSNGQKLMAFGGALLGGGLGAKGGKWFDARYEVKVQGLGSNLGNVKIIPKNTPVSEPLPPKPPTRGPDGRFLKSSENPVQFNRKSQYPSSYRAGVKDKVLDAHTIQDGPDAGKIITADLDVVPRTDSRITIEHNKPVVEHWNEQGYNSSRSARNDFYNNSENMSIRLRSANSSDGGKMAADGVRYRQDVGPDFD
;
A
#
# COMPACT_ATOMS: atom_id res chain seq x y z
N MET A 1 -4.08 20.45 -26.99
CA MET A 1 -5.08 20.96 -26.03
C MET A 1 -5.04 22.48 -26.06
N SER A 2 -6.08 23.16 -25.60
CA SER A 2 -6.12 24.64 -25.54
C SER A 2 -6.61 25.06 -24.17
N GLU A 3 -5.90 25.99 -23.54
CA GLU A 3 -6.20 26.48 -22.20
C GLU A 3 -6.47 27.99 -22.24
N ALA A 4 -7.17 28.50 -21.24
CA ALA A 4 -7.48 29.92 -21.15
C ALA A 4 -6.19 30.76 -21.11
N ALA A 5 -6.13 31.83 -21.91
CA ALA A 5 -4.97 32.69 -22.00
C ALA A 5 -4.73 33.44 -20.68
N ALA A 6 -3.51 33.42 -20.17
CA ALA A 6 -3.14 34.16 -18.96
C ALA A 6 -2.79 35.62 -19.26
N ARG A 7 -3.09 36.51 -18.32
CA ARG A 7 -2.97 37.96 -18.49
C ARG A 7 -2.50 38.61 -17.20
N LEU A 8 -2.17 39.90 -17.29
CA LEU A 8 -1.90 40.74 -16.14
C LEU A 8 -3.00 40.63 -15.06
N ASP A 9 -2.57 40.53 -13.80
CA ASP A 9 -3.38 40.36 -12.59
C ASP A 9 -4.25 39.09 -12.57
N ASP A 10 -4.02 38.14 -13.47
CA ASP A 10 -4.63 36.82 -13.31
C ASP A 10 -3.93 36.07 -12.16
N PRO A 11 -4.69 35.33 -11.31
CA PRO A 11 -4.19 34.77 -10.07
C PRO A 11 -3.26 33.56 -10.29
N ILE A 12 -2.35 33.36 -9.32
CA ILE A 12 -1.59 32.13 -9.17
C ILE A 12 -1.97 31.40 -7.87
N GLU A 13 -1.81 30.08 -7.86
CA GLU A 13 -2.10 29.22 -6.72
C GLU A 13 -0.95 28.26 -6.43
N HIS A 14 -0.80 27.91 -5.15
CA HIS A 14 0.04 26.80 -4.71
C HIS A 14 -0.84 25.66 -4.24
N SER A 15 -0.30 24.45 -4.24
CA SER A 15 -0.88 23.34 -3.50
C SER A 15 -0.35 23.30 -2.06
N SER A 16 -0.96 22.46 -1.23
CA SER A 16 -0.49 22.19 0.12
C SER A 16 0.32 20.90 0.18
N ALA A 17 0.99 20.50 -0.91
CA ALA A 17 1.70 19.22 -1.01
C ALA A 17 2.78 19.06 0.06
N LEU A 18 3.61 20.09 0.31
CA LEU A 18 4.64 20.04 1.35
C LEU A 18 4.03 19.97 2.76
N GLY A 19 3.03 20.79 3.05
CA GLY A 19 2.31 20.76 4.33
C GLY A 19 1.65 19.39 4.57
N GLY A 20 1.05 18.84 3.51
CA GLY A 20 0.48 17.50 3.50
C GLY A 20 1.54 16.43 3.75
N LEU A 21 2.70 16.50 3.09
CA LEU A 21 3.82 15.58 3.31
C LEU A 21 4.25 15.58 4.78
N LEU A 22 4.50 16.75 5.35
CA LEU A 22 4.95 16.91 6.73
C LEU A 22 3.89 16.41 7.74
N ALA A 23 2.62 16.73 7.50
CA ALA A 23 1.51 16.21 8.31
C ALA A 23 1.39 14.68 8.21
N GLY A 24 1.52 14.15 6.99
CA GLY A 24 1.49 12.72 6.72
C GLY A 24 2.64 11.98 7.41
N LEU A 25 3.84 12.56 7.41
CA LEU A 25 5.01 12.03 8.12
C LEU A 25 4.79 12.03 9.64
N ALA A 26 4.25 13.12 10.19
CA ALA A 26 3.95 13.22 11.62
C ALA A 26 2.91 12.17 12.07
N ILE A 27 1.84 11.99 11.30
CA ILE A 27 0.78 10.99 11.59
C ILE A 27 1.31 9.57 11.39
N GLY A 28 2.03 9.32 10.30
CA GLY A 28 2.49 7.98 9.96
C GLY A 28 3.61 7.47 10.85
N ALA A 29 4.44 8.34 11.44
CA ALA A 29 5.37 7.93 12.51
C ALA A 29 4.63 7.33 13.72
N GLY A 30 3.44 7.84 14.06
CA GLY A 30 2.58 7.27 15.11
C GLY A 30 1.96 5.92 14.70
N ALA A 31 1.54 5.77 13.45
CA ALA A 31 0.95 4.52 12.94
C ALA A 31 1.98 3.39 12.75
N VAL A 32 3.24 3.70 12.42
CA VAL A 32 4.32 2.70 12.31
C VAL A 32 4.63 2.06 13.66
N LEU A 33 4.51 2.78 14.78
CA LEU A 33 4.65 2.19 16.11
C LEU A 33 3.53 1.18 16.43
N VAL A 34 2.32 1.40 15.91
CA VAL A 34 1.19 0.45 16.01
C VAL A 34 1.36 -0.71 15.01
N GLY A 35 1.91 -0.45 13.82
CA GLY A 35 2.25 -1.45 12.82
C GLY A 35 3.45 -2.34 13.19
N ILE A 36 4.37 -1.87 14.02
CA ILE A 36 5.45 -2.71 14.58
C ILE A 36 4.87 -3.75 15.56
N ALA A 37 3.72 -3.49 16.18
CA ALA A 37 2.98 -4.54 16.91
C ALA A 37 2.36 -5.61 15.98
N ILE A 38 2.25 -5.34 14.67
CA ILE A 38 1.77 -6.27 13.62
C ILE A 38 2.91 -7.21 13.15
N VAL A 39 4.15 -7.04 13.63
CA VAL A 39 5.26 -7.98 13.39
C VAL A 39 4.94 -9.41 13.89
N GLY A 40 3.93 -9.57 14.76
CA GLY A 40 3.37 -10.87 15.14
C GLY A 40 2.37 -11.52 14.17
N THR A 41 2.03 -10.94 13.01
CA THR A 41 0.89 -11.39 12.15
C THR A 41 1.29 -12.13 10.85
N GLY A 42 2.46 -12.75 10.79
CA GLY A 42 2.79 -13.66 9.66
C GLY A 42 3.21 -12.98 8.34
N GLY A 43 3.77 -11.77 8.41
CA GLY A 43 4.45 -11.12 7.28
C GLY A 43 3.56 -10.34 6.32
N LEU A 44 2.27 -10.16 6.61
CA LEU A 44 1.39 -9.27 5.85
C LEU A 44 1.77 -7.79 6.03
N GLY A 45 2.25 -7.40 7.21
CA GLY A 45 2.76 -6.05 7.47
C GLY A 45 3.95 -5.65 6.59
N ALA A 46 4.85 -6.61 6.31
CA ALA A 46 5.98 -6.42 5.42
C ALA A 46 5.54 -6.20 3.96
N VAL A 47 4.56 -6.96 3.48
CA VAL A 47 3.99 -6.80 2.12
C VAL A 47 3.26 -5.47 1.99
N ALA A 48 2.46 -5.08 3.00
CA ALA A 48 1.76 -3.80 3.02
C ALA A 48 2.75 -2.62 3.04
N LEU A 49 3.82 -2.69 3.84
CA LEU A 49 4.85 -1.66 3.86
C LEU A 49 5.58 -1.55 2.51
N CYS A 50 5.96 -2.67 1.90
CA CYS A 50 6.61 -2.66 0.59
C CYS A 50 5.70 -2.08 -0.51
N ALA A 51 4.39 -2.35 -0.43
CA ALA A 51 3.40 -1.73 -1.32
C ALA A 51 3.33 -0.21 -1.12
N MET A 52 3.32 0.25 0.13
CA MET A 52 3.29 1.67 0.48
C MET A 52 4.55 2.40 0.04
N VAL A 53 5.73 1.81 0.28
CA VAL A 53 7.02 2.38 -0.15
C VAL A 53 7.14 2.39 -1.67
N GLY A 54 6.69 1.32 -2.35
CA GLY A 54 6.61 1.27 -3.81
C GLY A 54 5.67 2.34 -4.41
N ALA A 55 4.68 2.79 -3.64
CA ALA A 55 3.79 3.90 -3.99
C ALA A 55 4.33 5.29 -3.60
N GLY A 56 5.56 5.39 -3.08
CA GLY A 56 6.11 6.65 -2.57
C GLY A 56 5.50 7.12 -1.25
N ALA A 57 4.64 6.31 -0.61
CA ALA A 57 3.98 6.60 0.66
C ALA A 57 4.75 6.04 1.87
N ALA A 58 6.05 6.28 1.91
CA ALA A 58 6.84 6.02 3.11
C ALA A 58 6.21 6.75 4.30
N THR A 59 5.89 6.00 5.37
CA THR A 59 5.45 6.55 6.66
C THR A 59 4.31 7.58 6.58
N GLY A 60 3.34 7.42 5.67
CA GLY A 60 2.20 8.33 5.51
C GLY A 60 2.51 9.65 4.78
N ALA A 61 3.79 9.98 4.57
CA ALA A 61 4.23 11.21 3.93
C ALA A 61 3.72 11.32 2.48
N GLY A 62 3.86 10.27 1.67
CA GLY A 62 3.35 10.29 0.29
C GLY A 62 1.83 10.35 0.19
N ILE A 63 1.09 9.79 1.16
CA ILE A 63 -0.38 9.98 1.23
C ILE A 63 -0.68 11.44 1.52
N GLY A 64 -0.04 12.02 2.54
CA GLY A 64 -0.23 13.42 2.91
C GLY A 64 0.11 14.37 1.75
N GLN A 65 1.22 14.13 1.07
CA GLN A 65 1.63 14.88 -0.12
C GLN A 65 0.60 14.76 -1.25
N LEU A 66 0.10 13.55 -1.53
CA LEU A 66 -0.95 13.33 -2.53
C LEU A 66 -2.16 14.20 -2.22
N PHE A 67 -2.72 14.10 -1.01
CA PHE A 67 -3.88 14.89 -0.58
C PHE A 67 -3.61 16.40 -0.64
N GLY A 68 -2.43 16.84 -0.19
CA GLY A 68 -2.00 18.23 -0.27
C GLY A 68 -1.88 18.75 -1.71
N SER A 69 -1.66 17.87 -2.68
CA SER A 69 -1.54 18.23 -4.10
C SER A 69 -2.89 18.30 -4.85
N LEU A 70 -3.99 17.86 -4.24
CA LEU A 70 -5.32 17.84 -4.86
C LEU A 70 -5.91 19.25 -4.94
N SER A 71 -6.82 19.47 -5.88
CA SER A 71 -7.37 20.81 -6.14
C SER A 71 -8.03 21.47 -4.93
N PHE A 72 -8.62 20.69 -4.01
CA PHE A 72 -9.24 21.24 -2.80
C PHE A 72 -8.22 21.81 -1.81
N ALA A 73 -6.96 21.40 -1.91
CA ALA A 73 -5.87 21.82 -1.04
C ALA A 73 -5.02 22.94 -1.69
N ARG A 74 -5.51 23.53 -2.78
CA ARG A 74 -4.89 24.69 -3.40
C ARG A 74 -5.42 25.97 -2.80
N HIS A 75 -4.56 26.97 -2.73
CA HIS A 75 -4.86 28.28 -2.18
C HIS A 75 -4.22 29.37 -3.03
N GLY A 76 -4.88 30.52 -3.08
CA GLY A 76 -4.36 31.70 -3.76
C GLY A 76 -2.99 32.08 -3.19
N ALA A 77 -2.02 32.26 -4.08
CA ALA A 77 -0.63 32.53 -3.74
C ALA A 77 -0.13 33.88 -4.27
N GLY A 78 -0.96 34.60 -5.03
CA GLY A 78 -0.60 35.89 -5.59
C GLY A 78 -1.18 36.05 -7.00
N GLN A 79 -0.51 36.84 -7.84
CA GLN A 79 -0.98 37.17 -9.18
C GLN A 79 0.13 37.65 -10.12
N ILE A 80 -0.12 37.55 -11.42
CA ILE A 80 0.78 38.03 -12.48
C ILE A 80 0.88 39.57 -12.43
N LYS A 81 2.10 40.11 -12.53
CA LYS A 81 2.37 41.55 -12.40
C LYS A 81 2.98 42.23 -13.62
N THR A 82 3.47 41.48 -14.59
CA THR A 82 3.90 42.06 -15.87
C THR A 82 3.29 41.30 -17.04
N GLY A 83 3.34 41.90 -18.23
CA GLY A 83 2.77 41.35 -19.44
C GLY A 83 3.34 42.04 -20.69
N SER A 84 2.85 41.62 -21.85
CA SER A 84 3.16 42.25 -23.13
C SER A 84 2.80 43.74 -23.17
N GLY A 85 3.69 44.55 -23.75
CA GLY A 85 3.47 46.00 -23.90
C GLY A 85 2.53 46.39 -25.05
N ASN A 86 2.21 45.47 -25.95
CA ASN A 86 1.45 45.76 -27.18
C ASN A 86 0.42 44.69 -27.57
N VAL A 87 0.39 43.54 -26.89
CA VAL A 87 -0.60 42.49 -27.11
C VAL A 87 -1.48 42.38 -25.88
N PHE A 88 -2.77 42.61 -26.08
CA PHE A 88 -3.76 42.64 -25.01
C PHE A 88 -4.83 41.59 -25.26
N ILE A 89 -5.25 40.91 -24.21
CA ILE A 89 -6.34 39.94 -24.21
C ILE A 89 -7.39 40.45 -23.24
N ASN A 90 -8.59 40.75 -23.74
CA ASN A 90 -9.65 41.41 -22.95
C ASN A 90 -9.13 42.63 -22.18
N SER A 91 -8.43 43.52 -22.89
CA SER A 91 -7.87 44.77 -22.37
C SER A 91 -6.80 44.65 -21.27
N LYS A 92 -6.35 43.44 -20.95
CA LYS A 92 -5.21 43.19 -20.06
C LYS A 92 -4.00 42.74 -20.88
N ALA A 93 -2.81 43.14 -20.47
CA ALA A 93 -1.58 42.70 -21.12
C ALA A 93 -1.48 41.17 -21.10
N ALA A 94 -1.18 40.55 -22.24
CA ALA A 94 -1.02 39.11 -22.34
C ALA A 94 0.25 38.65 -21.62
N ALA A 95 0.17 37.57 -20.85
CA ALA A 95 1.32 37.05 -20.09
C ALA A 95 2.16 36.09 -20.94
N ARG A 96 3.48 36.11 -20.73
CA ARG A 96 4.47 35.33 -21.48
C ARG A 96 5.44 34.65 -20.53
N ALA A 97 5.83 33.43 -20.87
CA ALA A 97 6.92 32.75 -20.20
C ALA A 97 8.25 33.51 -20.39
N HIS A 98 9.24 33.19 -19.55
CA HIS A 98 10.60 33.72 -19.54
C HIS A 98 10.78 35.18 -19.15
N VAL A 99 9.79 36.04 -19.42
CA VAL A 99 9.97 37.50 -19.28
C VAL A 99 8.97 38.14 -18.33
N ASP A 100 7.76 37.60 -18.24
CA ASP A 100 6.75 38.17 -17.38
C ASP A 100 6.82 37.52 -15.99
N THR A 101 6.43 38.29 -14.97
CA THR A 101 6.63 37.93 -13.57
C THR A 101 5.32 37.98 -12.80
N ALA A 102 5.25 37.19 -11.72
CA ALA A 102 4.19 37.17 -10.74
C ALA A 102 4.75 37.54 -9.35
N VAL A 103 3.90 38.09 -8.51
CA VAL A 103 4.19 38.20 -7.08
C VAL A 103 3.63 36.96 -6.40
N CYS A 104 4.43 36.32 -5.54
CA CYS A 104 4.03 35.17 -4.76
C CYS A 104 4.17 35.48 -3.26
N ASP A 105 3.05 35.40 -2.54
CA ASP A 105 2.95 35.75 -1.11
C ASP A 105 3.72 34.76 -0.21
N GLN A 106 4.13 33.61 -0.74
CA GLN A 106 4.82 32.54 0.00
C GLN A 106 6.36 32.60 -0.12
N HIS A 107 6.89 33.35 -1.09
CA HIS A 107 8.32 33.35 -1.42
C HIS A 107 8.98 34.74 -1.25
N GLY A 108 8.37 35.58 -0.40
CA GLY A 108 8.88 36.91 -0.08
C GLY A 108 8.71 37.92 -1.23
N PRO A 109 9.45 39.04 -1.22
CA PRO A 109 9.22 40.15 -2.15
C PRO A 109 9.80 39.91 -3.56
N ALA A 110 10.55 38.83 -3.77
CA ALA A 110 11.19 38.56 -5.06
C ALA A 110 10.14 38.17 -6.12
N PRO A 111 10.09 38.85 -7.28
CA PRO A 111 9.21 38.46 -8.38
C PRO A 111 9.55 37.06 -8.90
N GLN A 112 8.52 36.29 -9.22
CA GLN A 112 8.63 34.92 -9.73
C GLN A 112 8.37 34.94 -11.23
N ILE A 113 9.35 34.54 -12.04
CA ILE A 113 9.21 34.48 -13.51
C ILE A 113 8.17 33.42 -13.87
N LEU A 114 7.36 33.68 -14.90
CA LEU A 114 6.54 32.65 -15.54
C LEU A 114 7.46 31.70 -16.30
N ALA A 115 7.60 30.47 -15.81
CA ALA A 115 8.55 29.49 -16.32
C ALA A 115 7.99 28.62 -17.45
N GLN A 116 6.68 28.67 -17.70
CA GLN A 116 6.02 27.84 -18.69
C GLN A 116 5.04 28.62 -19.58
N GLY A 117 4.88 28.13 -20.80
CA GLY A 117 3.94 28.66 -21.78
C GLY A 117 3.66 27.67 -22.92
N SER A 118 2.97 28.15 -23.95
CA SER A 118 2.68 27.37 -25.17
C SER A 118 3.93 27.12 -26.02
N ASP A 119 4.12 25.87 -26.45
CA ASP A 119 5.21 25.47 -27.35
C ASP A 119 5.06 25.95 -28.82
N SER A 120 3.89 26.48 -29.17
CA SER A 120 3.51 26.78 -30.57
C SER A 120 2.89 28.16 -30.75
N VAL A 121 2.49 28.82 -29.67
CA VAL A 121 1.96 30.19 -29.71
C VAL A 121 2.89 31.12 -28.95
N TYR A 122 3.45 32.09 -29.68
CA TYR A 122 4.41 33.04 -29.16
C TYR A 122 3.83 34.46 -29.20
N ILE A 123 4.04 35.22 -28.13
CA ILE A 123 3.68 36.64 -28.04
C ILE A 123 4.99 37.42 -27.84
N ASN A 124 5.30 38.32 -28.77
CA ASN A 124 6.57 39.06 -28.80
C ASN A 124 7.80 38.14 -28.72
N GLY A 125 7.74 36.99 -29.43
CA GLY A 125 8.83 36.03 -29.50
C GLY A 125 8.99 35.13 -28.27
N GLN A 126 8.08 35.18 -27.30
CA GLN A 126 8.12 34.37 -26.07
C GLN A 126 6.89 33.47 -25.96
N PRO A 127 7.01 32.25 -25.41
CA PRO A 127 5.88 31.34 -25.22
C PRO A 127 4.72 32.00 -24.48
N ALA A 128 3.50 31.90 -25.01
CA ALA A 128 2.34 32.53 -24.40
C ALA A 128 1.86 31.73 -23.17
N ALA A 129 1.72 32.37 -22.01
CA ALA A 129 1.32 31.71 -20.78
C ALA A 129 -0.20 31.48 -20.71
N ARG A 130 -0.62 30.40 -20.05
CA ARG A 130 -2.00 29.95 -19.96
C ARG A 130 -2.35 29.50 -18.55
N VAL A 131 -3.64 29.30 -18.30
CA VAL A 131 -4.10 28.61 -17.11
C VAL A 131 -3.44 27.23 -17.02
N GLY A 132 -2.91 26.91 -15.85
CA GLY A 132 -2.18 25.67 -15.56
C GLY A 132 -0.67 25.74 -15.76
N ASP A 133 -0.14 26.71 -16.51
CA ASP A 133 1.30 26.96 -16.65
C ASP A 133 1.90 27.49 -15.33
N ARG A 134 3.18 27.24 -15.10
CA ARG A 134 3.87 27.46 -13.83
C ARG A 134 4.81 28.67 -13.82
N THR A 135 4.97 29.23 -12.63
CA THR A 135 6.06 30.13 -12.25
C THR A 135 7.31 29.35 -11.83
N VAL A 136 8.45 30.02 -11.70
CA VAL A 136 9.70 29.43 -11.19
C VAL A 136 9.57 28.90 -9.76
N CYS A 137 8.64 29.40 -8.95
CA CYS A 137 8.37 28.83 -7.62
C CYS A 137 7.38 27.65 -7.62
N ASP A 138 7.05 27.09 -8.80
CA ASP A 138 6.04 26.02 -9.02
C ASP A 138 4.58 26.45 -8.79
N GLY A 139 4.32 27.74 -8.58
CA GLY A 139 2.97 28.29 -8.49
C GLY A 139 2.27 28.25 -9.86
N LYS A 140 1.02 27.80 -9.90
CA LYS A 140 0.24 27.63 -11.14
C LYS A 140 -0.70 28.79 -11.38
N ILE A 141 -0.86 29.21 -12.64
CA ILE A 141 -1.88 30.18 -13.02
C ILE A 141 -3.26 29.52 -12.90
N SER A 142 -4.13 30.06 -12.04
CA SER A 142 -5.39 29.41 -11.66
C SER A 142 -6.62 29.93 -12.41
N ALA A 143 -6.53 31.12 -13.01
CA ALA A 143 -7.56 31.67 -13.87
C ALA A 143 -6.97 32.48 -15.02
N GLY A 144 -7.76 32.71 -16.06
CA GLY A 144 -7.34 33.38 -17.28
C GLY A 144 -8.50 34.05 -18.00
N SER A 145 -8.34 34.27 -19.29
CA SER A 145 -9.40 34.78 -20.16
C SER A 145 -10.62 33.85 -20.22
N GLY A 146 -11.83 34.41 -20.13
CA GLY A 146 -13.06 33.62 -20.22
C GLY A 146 -13.46 33.20 -21.65
N ASN A 147 -12.82 33.75 -22.68
CA ASN A 147 -13.20 33.56 -24.08
C ASN A 147 -12.03 33.50 -25.06
N VAL A 148 -10.78 33.59 -24.59
CA VAL A 148 -9.59 33.45 -25.43
C VAL A 148 -8.77 32.28 -24.91
N PHE A 149 -8.56 31.31 -25.78
CA PHE A 149 -7.84 30.07 -25.46
C PHE A 149 -6.62 29.95 -26.36
N ILE A 150 -5.49 29.55 -25.78
CA ILE A 150 -4.21 29.37 -26.47
C ILE A 150 -3.90 27.87 -26.53
N GLY A 151 -3.67 27.39 -27.75
CA GLY A 151 -3.33 26.00 -28.03
C GLY A 151 -1.87 25.65 -27.73
N GLY A 152 -1.49 24.43 -28.10
CA GLY A 152 -0.11 23.92 -28.00
C GLY A 152 0.15 23.02 -26.79
N GLY A 153 1.28 22.33 -26.81
CA GLY A 153 1.86 21.70 -25.62
C GLY A 153 2.42 22.73 -24.65
N THR A 154 3.10 22.26 -23.60
CA THR A 154 3.73 23.13 -22.60
C THR A 154 5.24 23.09 -22.79
N GLU A 155 5.83 24.26 -23.01
CA GLU A 155 7.27 24.48 -23.00
C GLU A 155 7.69 25.05 -21.63
N THR A 156 8.82 24.59 -21.12
CA THR A 156 9.43 25.12 -19.88
C THR A 156 10.67 25.93 -20.25
N THR A 157 10.61 27.24 -20.04
CA THR A 157 11.67 28.19 -20.41
C THR A 157 12.70 28.38 -19.31
N ASP A 158 12.29 28.20 -18.06
CA ASP A 158 13.12 28.46 -16.88
C ASP A 158 13.01 27.31 -15.87
N ALA A 159 14.03 27.15 -15.03
CA ALA A 159 14.02 26.14 -13.99
C ALA A 159 12.91 26.42 -12.98
N ILE A 160 12.17 25.36 -12.61
CA ILE A 160 11.08 25.43 -11.64
C ILE A 160 11.57 24.76 -10.36
N ASP A 161 11.54 25.50 -9.26
CA ASP A 161 11.76 25.02 -7.91
C ASP A 161 10.47 24.35 -7.41
N PRO A 162 10.41 23.01 -7.29
CA PRO A 162 9.17 22.30 -6.96
C PRO A 162 8.68 22.62 -5.54
N GLU A 163 7.36 22.65 -5.33
CA GLU A 163 6.77 22.92 -4.00
C GLU A 163 7.26 21.96 -2.90
N VAL A 164 7.52 20.71 -3.28
CA VAL A 164 8.21 19.74 -2.43
C VAL A 164 9.63 19.56 -2.96
N PRO A 165 10.66 19.96 -2.21
CA PRO A 165 12.03 19.83 -2.67
C PRO A 165 12.40 18.38 -3.00
N GLU A 166 13.02 18.14 -4.15
CA GLU A 166 13.36 16.77 -4.59
C GLU A 166 14.25 16.03 -3.58
N TRP A 167 15.16 16.75 -2.91
CA TRP A 167 16.03 16.15 -1.89
C TRP A 167 15.21 15.60 -0.72
N LEU A 168 14.11 16.26 -0.36
CA LEU A 168 13.23 15.87 0.73
C LEU A 168 12.42 14.62 0.34
N GLU A 169 11.83 14.58 -0.85
CA GLU A 169 11.13 13.39 -1.35
C GLU A 169 12.06 12.18 -1.41
N ARG A 170 13.29 12.37 -1.93
CA ARG A 170 14.31 11.33 -1.99
C ARG A 170 14.71 10.86 -0.59
N ALA A 171 14.88 11.76 0.36
CA ALA A 171 15.19 11.40 1.75
C ALA A 171 14.08 10.56 2.39
N VAL A 172 12.82 10.98 2.23
CA VAL A 172 11.64 10.25 2.74
C VAL A 172 11.54 8.86 2.10
N LEU A 173 11.77 8.76 0.78
CA LEU A 173 11.80 7.47 0.08
C LEU A 173 12.93 6.57 0.59
N ILE A 174 14.14 7.10 0.79
CA ILE A 174 15.29 6.34 1.32
C ILE A 174 14.99 5.83 2.72
N VAL A 175 14.43 6.66 3.60
CA VAL A 175 14.03 6.25 4.96
C VAL A 175 12.95 5.18 4.91
N GLY A 176 11.97 5.32 4.01
CA GLY A 176 10.93 4.32 3.76
C GLY A 176 11.50 2.98 3.30
N LEU A 177 12.40 3.00 2.32
CA LEU A 177 13.07 1.81 1.79
C LEU A 177 13.95 1.15 2.86
N ALA A 178 14.76 1.93 3.60
CA ALA A 178 15.57 1.41 4.69
C ALA A 178 14.70 0.70 5.73
N SER A 179 13.56 1.30 6.09
CA SER A 179 12.58 0.68 6.99
C SER A 179 11.99 -0.61 6.41
N ALA A 180 11.71 -0.65 5.11
CA ALA A 180 11.23 -1.85 4.43
C ALA A 180 12.27 -2.98 4.42
N PHE A 181 13.56 -2.68 4.21
CA PHE A 181 14.64 -3.67 4.27
C PHE A 181 14.89 -4.24 5.68
N VAL A 182 14.52 -3.50 6.73
CA VAL A 182 14.54 -4.04 8.11
C VAL A 182 13.43 -5.08 8.31
N LEU A 183 12.29 -4.91 7.65
CA LEU A 183 11.08 -5.70 7.88
C LEU A 183 10.84 -6.82 6.85
N ALA A 184 11.47 -6.74 5.69
CA ALA A 184 11.27 -7.65 4.57
C ALA A 184 12.59 -8.01 3.88
N SER A 185 12.64 -9.17 3.23
CA SER A 185 13.82 -9.56 2.46
C SER A 185 14.04 -8.63 1.26
N PRO A 186 15.31 -8.45 0.81
CA PRO A 186 15.60 -7.54 -0.31
C PRO A 186 14.80 -7.85 -1.58
N VAL A 187 14.53 -9.12 -1.85
CA VAL A 187 13.72 -9.55 -3.01
C VAL A 187 12.30 -9.00 -2.92
N ILE A 188 11.67 -9.07 -1.75
CA ILE A 188 10.31 -8.56 -1.53
C ILE A 188 10.26 -7.04 -1.70
N VAL A 189 11.23 -6.34 -1.10
CA VAL A 189 11.30 -4.86 -1.17
C VAL A 189 11.49 -4.40 -2.62
N ILE A 190 12.46 -5.00 -3.33
CA ILE A 190 12.75 -4.63 -4.73
C ILE A 190 11.56 -4.96 -5.64
N ALA A 191 10.97 -6.14 -5.49
CA ALA A 191 9.81 -6.52 -6.29
C ALA A 191 8.60 -5.61 -6.02
N GLY A 192 8.39 -5.21 -4.75
CA GLY A 192 7.38 -4.24 -4.36
C GLY A 192 7.65 -2.84 -4.95
N LEU A 193 8.88 -2.36 -4.92
CA LEU A 193 9.25 -1.08 -5.53
C LEU A 193 9.02 -1.08 -7.04
N VAL A 194 9.52 -2.11 -7.74
CA VAL A 194 9.35 -2.25 -9.20
C VAL A 194 7.86 -2.35 -9.57
N GLY A 195 7.12 -3.17 -8.83
CA GLY A 195 5.67 -3.29 -9.00
C GLY A 195 4.97 -1.95 -8.77
N GLY A 196 5.40 -1.18 -7.77
CA GLY A 196 4.82 0.12 -7.44
C GLY A 196 5.10 1.17 -8.52
N ILE A 197 6.32 1.25 -9.03
CA ILE A 197 6.66 2.13 -10.16
C ILE A 197 5.84 1.74 -11.40
N ALA A 198 5.80 0.46 -11.75
CA ALA A 198 5.05 0.00 -12.92
C ALA A 198 3.55 0.27 -12.80
N GLY A 199 2.97 -0.04 -11.63
CA GLY A 199 1.58 0.23 -11.34
C GLY A 199 1.25 1.73 -11.32
N GLY A 200 2.17 2.56 -10.82
CA GLY A 200 2.03 4.01 -10.78
C GLY A 200 2.04 4.63 -12.17
N LEU A 201 2.95 4.19 -13.04
CA LEU A 201 2.99 4.62 -14.44
C LEU A 201 1.73 4.19 -15.20
N ALA A 202 1.28 2.95 -15.02
CA ALA A 202 0.04 2.45 -15.62
C ALA A 202 -1.19 3.24 -15.12
N GLY A 203 -1.25 3.51 -13.82
CA GLY A 203 -2.31 4.31 -13.20
C GLY A 203 -2.29 5.77 -13.65
N ASN A 204 -1.10 6.36 -13.82
CA ASN A 204 -0.93 7.72 -14.32
C ASN A 204 -1.39 7.84 -15.79
N TRP A 205 -1.02 6.88 -16.62
CA TRP A 205 -1.45 6.81 -18.02
C TRP A 205 -2.97 6.63 -18.12
N ALA A 206 -3.52 5.61 -17.47
CA ALA A 206 -4.96 5.33 -17.49
C ALA A 206 -5.77 6.48 -16.87
N GLY A 207 -5.27 7.06 -15.79
CA GLY A 207 -5.90 8.20 -15.14
C GLY A 207 -5.87 9.47 -15.99
N GLY A 208 -4.80 9.71 -16.75
CA GLY A 208 -4.70 10.83 -17.68
C GLY A 208 -5.70 10.71 -18.83
N GLU A 209 -5.93 9.49 -19.32
CA GLU A 209 -6.93 9.21 -20.35
C GLU A 209 -8.37 9.33 -19.81
N LEU A 210 -8.64 8.79 -18.61
CA LEU A 210 -9.99 8.75 -18.04
C LEU A 210 -10.46 10.07 -17.43
N PHE A 211 -9.53 10.84 -16.84
CA PHE A 211 -9.87 12.04 -16.05
C PHE A 211 -9.21 13.31 -16.58
N GLY A 212 -8.39 13.21 -17.63
CA GLY A 212 -7.62 14.32 -18.18
C GLY A 212 -6.27 14.52 -17.48
N GLN A 213 -5.31 15.06 -18.24
CA GLN A 213 -3.96 15.33 -17.77
C GLN A 213 -3.95 16.40 -16.66
N GLY A 214 -3.23 16.14 -15.58
CA GLY A 214 -3.12 17.02 -14.41
C GLY A 214 -4.32 16.98 -13.45
N SER A 215 -5.35 16.18 -13.74
CA SER A 215 -6.55 16.08 -12.92
C SER A 215 -6.31 15.38 -11.57
N ASN A 216 -7.20 15.63 -10.60
CA ASN A 216 -7.20 14.90 -9.34
C ASN A 216 -7.37 13.39 -9.55
N GLY A 217 -8.22 12.99 -10.51
CA GLY A 217 -8.47 11.60 -10.83
C GLY A 217 -7.20 10.89 -11.33
N GLN A 218 -6.41 11.55 -12.18
CA GLN A 218 -5.12 11.01 -12.63
C GLN A 218 -4.15 10.80 -11.47
N LYS A 219 -4.02 11.78 -10.56
CA LYS A 219 -3.15 11.68 -9.38
C LYS A 219 -3.54 10.52 -8.47
N LEU A 220 -4.85 10.36 -8.21
CA LEU A 220 -5.40 9.27 -7.40
C LEU A 220 -5.21 7.90 -8.08
N MET A 221 -5.41 7.82 -9.40
CA MET A 221 -5.19 6.59 -10.16
C MET A 221 -3.73 6.20 -10.22
N ALA A 222 -2.81 7.16 -10.38
CA ALA A 222 -1.37 6.91 -10.29
C ALA A 222 -1.01 6.34 -8.92
N PHE A 223 -1.49 6.96 -7.84
CA PHE A 223 -1.24 6.47 -6.49
C PHE A 223 -1.84 5.07 -6.25
N GLY A 224 -3.12 4.87 -6.62
CA GLY A 224 -3.81 3.59 -6.46
C GLY A 224 -3.17 2.48 -7.29
N GLY A 225 -2.76 2.79 -8.51
CA GLY A 225 -1.99 1.90 -9.38
C GLY A 225 -0.66 1.53 -8.74
N ALA A 226 0.06 2.49 -8.16
CA ALA A 226 1.32 2.22 -7.49
C ALA A 226 1.15 1.36 -6.24
N LEU A 227 0.10 1.58 -5.45
CA LEU A 227 -0.20 0.75 -4.28
C LEU A 227 -0.55 -0.69 -4.68
N LEU A 228 -1.39 -0.87 -5.70
CA LEU A 228 -1.77 -2.19 -6.22
C LEU A 228 -0.56 -2.91 -6.83
N GLY A 229 0.18 -2.22 -7.70
CA GLY A 229 1.37 -2.74 -8.33
C GLY A 229 2.43 -3.13 -7.30
N GLY A 230 2.65 -2.30 -6.28
CA GLY A 230 3.59 -2.59 -5.21
C GLY A 230 3.17 -3.77 -4.34
N GLY A 231 1.87 -3.91 -4.07
CA GLY A 231 1.33 -5.07 -3.36
C GLY A 231 1.48 -6.37 -4.15
N LEU A 232 1.17 -6.35 -5.46
CA LEU A 232 1.36 -7.51 -6.34
C LEU A 232 2.85 -7.85 -6.50
N GLY A 233 3.71 -6.84 -6.66
CA GLY A 233 5.16 -6.99 -6.72
C GLY A 233 5.73 -7.62 -5.45
N ALA A 234 5.36 -7.11 -4.28
CA ALA A 234 5.79 -7.68 -3.00
C ALA A 234 5.27 -9.12 -2.79
N LYS A 235 4.04 -9.44 -3.20
CA LYS A 235 3.52 -10.82 -3.18
C LYS A 235 4.31 -11.74 -4.12
N GLY A 236 4.62 -11.27 -5.33
CA GLY A 236 5.47 -11.99 -6.28
C GLY A 236 6.89 -12.21 -5.74
N GLY A 237 7.46 -11.20 -5.10
CA GLY A 237 8.74 -11.28 -4.40
C GLY A 237 8.72 -12.31 -3.27
N LYS A 238 7.65 -12.34 -2.46
CA LYS A 238 7.47 -13.35 -1.40
C LYS A 238 7.34 -14.76 -1.98
N TRP A 239 6.59 -14.91 -3.07
CA TRP A 239 6.48 -16.19 -3.80
C TRP A 239 7.82 -16.68 -4.33
N PHE A 240 8.64 -15.77 -4.87
CA PHE A 240 9.97 -16.08 -5.37
C PHE A 240 10.93 -16.43 -4.24
N ASP A 241 10.97 -15.61 -3.19
CA ASP A 241 11.85 -15.82 -2.04
C ASP A 241 11.51 -17.13 -1.30
N ALA A 242 10.26 -17.58 -1.32
CA ALA A 242 9.88 -18.89 -0.79
C ALA A 242 10.46 -20.07 -1.60
N ARG A 243 10.76 -19.89 -2.89
CA ARG A 243 11.13 -20.97 -3.83
C ARG A 243 12.56 -20.91 -4.30
N TYR A 244 13.19 -19.74 -4.24
CA TYR A 244 14.48 -19.48 -4.84
C TYR A 244 15.35 -18.69 -3.88
N GLU A 245 16.65 -19.01 -3.89
CA GLU A 245 17.69 -18.30 -3.18
C GLU A 245 18.59 -17.63 -4.22
N VAL A 246 18.89 -16.35 -4.01
CA VAL A 246 19.83 -15.61 -4.84
C VAL A 246 21.20 -15.71 -4.19
N LYS A 247 22.10 -16.53 -4.73
CA LYS A 247 23.49 -16.58 -4.27
C LYS A 247 24.35 -15.67 -5.13
N VAL A 248 25.03 -14.74 -4.47
CA VAL A 248 25.98 -13.83 -5.12
C VAL A 248 27.39 -14.25 -4.71
N GLN A 249 28.14 -14.87 -5.63
CA GLN A 249 29.57 -15.16 -5.42
C GLN A 249 30.41 -13.98 -5.92
N GLY A 250 30.43 -12.91 -5.13
CA GLY A 250 31.13 -11.66 -5.45
C GLY A 250 30.38 -10.77 -6.44
N LEU A 251 30.51 -9.45 -6.27
CA LEU A 251 29.96 -8.41 -7.15
C LEU A 251 30.86 -8.22 -8.36
N GLY A 252 30.80 -9.12 -9.33
CA GLY A 252 31.40 -8.91 -10.66
C GLY A 252 30.56 -7.91 -11.48
N SER A 253 31.21 -7.11 -12.32
CA SER A 253 30.64 -5.96 -13.06
C SER A 253 29.45 -6.27 -13.99
N ASN A 254 29.11 -7.54 -14.19
CA ASN A 254 28.16 -7.98 -15.22
C ASN A 254 27.00 -8.82 -14.65
N LEU A 255 26.88 -8.93 -13.31
CA LEU A 255 25.93 -9.83 -12.62
C LEU A 255 26.06 -11.33 -12.97
N GLY A 256 27.07 -11.75 -13.75
CA GLY A 256 27.30 -13.16 -14.14
C GLY A 256 27.54 -14.12 -12.97
N ASN A 257 27.80 -13.59 -11.76
CA ASN A 257 28.00 -14.35 -10.54
C ASN A 257 26.75 -14.45 -9.66
N VAL A 258 25.61 -13.92 -10.13
CA VAL A 258 24.31 -14.05 -9.47
C VAL A 258 23.66 -15.35 -9.96
N LYS A 259 23.59 -16.35 -9.09
CA LYS A 259 22.91 -17.62 -9.37
C LYS A 259 21.59 -17.68 -8.62
N ILE A 260 20.51 -17.89 -9.36
CA ILE A 260 19.20 -18.21 -8.79
C ILE A 260 19.17 -19.73 -8.62
N ILE A 261 19.11 -20.18 -7.38
CA ILE A 261 19.08 -21.60 -7.04
C ILE A 261 17.71 -21.89 -6.42
N PRO A 262 16.97 -22.91 -6.88
CA PRO A 262 15.77 -23.33 -6.19
C PRO A 262 16.13 -23.69 -4.74
N LYS A 263 15.41 -23.11 -3.77
CA LYS A 263 15.50 -23.53 -2.38
C LYS A 263 14.99 -24.96 -2.33
N ASN A 264 15.90 -25.92 -2.21
CA ASN A 264 15.51 -27.29 -1.87
C ASN A 264 14.90 -27.22 -0.47
N THR A 265 13.58 -27.28 -0.39
CA THR A 265 12.91 -27.69 0.84
C THR A 265 13.59 -28.99 1.28
N PRO A 266 14.11 -29.12 2.51
CA PRO A 266 14.43 -30.45 3.02
C PRO A 266 13.10 -31.19 3.11
N VAL A 267 12.74 -31.88 2.03
CA VAL A 267 11.91 -33.06 2.12
C VAL A 267 12.80 -34.02 2.89
N SER A 268 12.50 -34.25 4.17
CA SER A 268 12.87 -35.52 4.77
C SER A 268 12.31 -36.58 3.83
N GLU A 269 13.15 -37.21 3.01
CA GLU A 269 12.75 -38.35 2.20
C GLU A 269 12.01 -39.31 3.12
N PRO A 270 10.74 -39.67 2.83
CA PRO A 270 10.13 -40.78 3.54
C PRO A 270 10.99 -42.00 3.25
N LEU A 271 11.45 -42.68 4.29
CA LEU A 271 12.10 -43.98 4.15
C LEU A 271 11.23 -44.87 3.24
N PRO A 272 11.83 -45.67 2.34
CA PRO A 272 11.07 -46.53 1.44
C PRO A 272 10.16 -47.46 2.26
N PRO A 273 8.88 -47.63 1.89
CA PRO A 273 7.94 -48.41 2.68
C PRO A 273 8.42 -49.86 2.77
N LYS A 274 8.54 -50.37 4.00
CA LYS A 274 8.88 -51.78 4.25
C LYS A 274 7.75 -52.67 3.72
N PRO A 275 8.06 -53.82 3.10
CA PRO A 275 7.03 -54.75 2.64
C PRO A 275 6.21 -55.30 3.83
N PRO A 276 4.89 -55.49 3.67
CA PRO A 276 3.99 -55.83 4.76
C PRO A 276 4.29 -57.23 5.31
N THR A 277 4.45 -57.34 6.63
CA THR A 277 4.72 -58.59 7.33
C THR A 277 3.40 -59.29 7.71
N ARG A 278 3.30 -60.60 7.48
CA ARG A 278 2.13 -61.41 7.86
C ARG A 278 2.30 -62.00 9.26
N GLY A 279 1.23 -61.98 10.04
CA GLY A 279 1.17 -62.59 11.37
C GLY A 279 0.98 -64.11 11.31
N PRO A 280 1.11 -64.81 12.45
CA PRO A 280 0.93 -66.27 12.56
C PRO A 280 -0.48 -66.78 12.15
N ASP A 281 -1.46 -65.89 12.12
CA ASP A 281 -2.85 -66.12 11.72
C ASP A 281 -3.10 -65.85 10.21
N GLY A 282 -2.05 -65.59 9.43
CA GLY A 282 -2.13 -65.34 7.99
C GLY A 282 -2.68 -63.96 7.62
N ARG A 283 -3.04 -63.13 8.61
CA ARG A 283 -3.51 -61.76 8.38
C ARG A 283 -2.33 -60.81 8.25
N PHE A 284 -2.49 -59.78 7.43
CA PHE A 284 -1.52 -58.69 7.38
C PHE A 284 -1.53 -57.95 8.71
N LEU A 285 -0.36 -57.79 9.33
CA LEU A 285 -0.23 -56.91 10.49
C LEU A 285 -0.51 -55.48 10.00
N LYS A 286 -1.39 -54.74 10.68
CA LYS A 286 -1.53 -53.29 10.44
C LYS A 286 -0.18 -52.64 10.74
N SER A 287 0.61 -52.31 9.72
CA SER A 287 1.72 -51.38 9.93
C SER A 287 1.10 -50.00 10.10
N SER A 288 1.43 -49.33 11.20
CA SER A 288 1.04 -47.95 11.48
C SER A 288 1.85 -46.94 10.66
N GLU A 289 2.34 -47.31 9.47
CA GLU A 289 3.38 -46.59 8.73
C GLU A 289 2.85 -45.61 7.67
N ASN A 290 1.62 -45.12 7.80
CA ASN A 290 1.35 -43.79 7.29
C ASN A 290 1.83 -42.80 8.36
N PRO A 291 2.75 -41.87 8.07
CA PRO A 291 3.14 -40.87 9.05
C PRO A 291 1.89 -40.16 9.56
N VAL A 292 1.75 -40.07 10.88
CA VAL A 292 0.61 -39.41 11.52
C VAL A 292 0.59 -37.96 11.03
N GLN A 293 -0.37 -37.62 10.16
CA GLN A 293 -0.50 -36.25 9.69
C GLN A 293 -1.24 -35.41 10.72
N PHE A 294 -0.51 -34.57 11.44
CA PHE A 294 -1.09 -33.63 12.37
C PHE A 294 -1.90 -32.57 11.63
N ASN A 295 -3.13 -32.41 12.08
CA ASN A 295 -4.11 -31.49 11.55
C ASN A 295 -5.08 -31.06 12.66
N ARG A 296 -5.92 -30.05 12.37
CA ARG A 296 -6.93 -29.53 13.31
C ARG A 296 -7.74 -30.64 13.98
N LYS A 297 -8.28 -31.59 13.21
CA LYS A 297 -9.18 -32.65 13.72
C LYS A 297 -8.47 -33.62 14.65
N SER A 298 -7.19 -33.87 14.40
CA SER A 298 -6.38 -34.75 15.25
C SER A 298 -5.86 -34.04 16.50
N GLN A 299 -5.66 -32.72 16.46
CA GLN A 299 -4.95 -31.98 17.51
C GLN A 299 -5.83 -31.14 18.43
N TYR A 300 -7.04 -30.78 17.98
CA TYR A 300 -7.95 -29.90 18.70
C TYR A 300 -9.36 -30.52 18.81
N PRO A 301 -10.16 -30.08 19.80
CA PRO A 301 -11.54 -30.53 19.96
C PRO A 301 -12.38 -30.33 18.69
N SER A 302 -13.35 -31.22 18.49
CA SER A 302 -14.32 -31.08 17.40
C SER A 302 -15.31 -29.94 17.64
N SER A 303 -15.64 -29.66 18.90
CA SER A 303 -16.62 -28.66 19.36
C SER A 303 -16.12 -27.85 20.55
N TYR A 304 -16.79 -26.73 20.82
CA TYR A 304 -16.56 -25.93 22.02
C TYR A 304 -17.17 -26.60 23.27
N ARG A 305 -16.68 -26.23 24.44
CA ARG A 305 -17.28 -26.53 25.75
C ARG A 305 -18.64 -25.84 25.84
N ALA A 306 -19.52 -26.39 26.68
CA ALA A 306 -20.82 -25.81 26.94
C ALA A 306 -20.69 -24.35 27.41
N GLY A 307 -21.53 -23.46 26.86
CA GLY A 307 -21.57 -22.03 27.21
C GLY A 307 -20.51 -21.14 26.57
N VAL A 308 -19.46 -21.69 25.93
CA VAL A 308 -18.44 -20.85 25.24
C VAL A 308 -19.07 -20.07 24.09
N LYS A 309 -19.93 -20.73 23.29
CA LYS A 309 -20.63 -20.09 22.18
C LYS A 309 -21.47 -18.91 22.63
N ASP A 310 -22.24 -19.10 23.70
CA ASP A 310 -23.14 -18.06 24.22
C ASP A 310 -22.34 -16.89 24.81
N LYS A 311 -21.27 -17.17 25.57
CA LYS A 311 -20.35 -16.14 26.07
C LYS A 311 -19.75 -15.27 24.96
N VAL A 312 -19.32 -15.88 23.85
CA VAL A 312 -18.77 -15.13 22.71
C VAL A 312 -19.85 -14.27 22.05
N LEU A 313 -21.05 -14.83 21.84
CA LEU A 313 -22.18 -14.08 21.27
C LEU A 313 -22.58 -12.91 22.18
N ASP A 314 -22.64 -13.11 23.50
CA ASP A 314 -22.99 -12.08 24.48
C ASP A 314 -21.95 -10.96 24.52
N ALA A 315 -20.66 -11.31 24.52
CA ALA A 315 -19.56 -10.34 24.52
C ALA A 315 -19.56 -9.43 23.28
N HIS A 316 -20.13 -9.91 22.16
CA HIS A 316 -20.19 -9.17 20.89
C HIS A 316 -21.58 -8.61 20.59
N THR A 317 -22.53 -8.72 21.52
CA THR A 317 -23.86 -8.15 21.38
C THR A 317 -23.85 -6.68 21.80
N ILE A 318 -24.35 -5.81 20.93
CA ILE A 318 -24.52 -4.39 21.17
C ILE A 318 -25.58 -4.22 22.27
N GLN A 319 -25.23 -3.52 23.35
CA GLN A 319 -26.10 -3.37 24.53
C GLN A 319 -27.08 -2.20 24.37
N ASP A 320 -26.63 -1.10 23.77
CA ASP A 320 -27.37 0.16 23.74
C ASP A 320 -27.44 0.78 22.33
N GLY A 321 -28.46 1.60 22.09
CA GLY A 321 -28.65 2.34 20.85
C GLY A 321 -29.56 1.65 19.82
N PRO A 322 -29.64 2.18 18.59
CA PRO A 322 -30.59 1.73 17.57
C PRO A 322 -30.33 0.29 17.08
N ASP A 323 -29.13 -0.24 17.34
CA ASP A 323 -28.71 -1.59 16.98
C ASP A 323 -28.58 -2.53 18.20
N ALA A 324 -29.13 -2.15 19.36
CA ALA A 324 -29.14 -2.99 20.55
C ALA A 324 -29.73 -4.39 20.25
N GLY A 325 -29.07 -5.44 20.74
CA GLY A 325 -29.42 -6.84 20.50
C GLY A 325 -28.86 -7.43 19.19
N LYS A 326 -28.21 -6.63 18.33
CA LYS A 326 -27.43 -7.11 17.19
C LYS A 326 -26.00 -7.41 17.59
N ILE A 327 -25.30 -8.15 16.73
CA ILE A 327 -23.90 -8.53 16.92
C ILE A 327 -23.01 -7.66 16.04
N ILE A 328 -21.88 -7.22 16.60
CA ILE A 328 -20.78 -6.62 15.84
C ILE A 328 -19.72 -7.68 15.53
N THR A 329 -19.38 -7.84 14.25
CA THR A 329 -18.32 -8.76 13.80
C THR A 329 -16.94 -8.11 13.97
N ALA A 330 -15.88 -8.91 13.91
CA ALA A 330 -14.49 -8.43 13.90
C ALA A 330 -14.20 -7.49 12.72
N ASP A 331 -14.96 -7.63 11.63
CA ASP A 331 -14.85 -6.82 10.42
C ASP A 331 -15.78 -5.58 10.47
N LEU A 332 -16.36 -5.28 11.65
CA LEU A 332 -17.26 -4.16 11.94
C LEU A 332 -18.64 -4.22 11.27
N ASP A 333 -19.06 -5.40 10.80
CA ASP A 333 -20.42 -5.59 10.32
C ASP A 333 -21.40 -5.70 11.51
N VAL A 334 -22.55 -5.03 11.40
CA VAL A 334 -23.65 -5.16 12.37
C VAL A 334 -24.71 -6.09 11.81
N VAL A 335 -24.89 -7.26 12.43
CA VAL A 335 -25.79 -8.31 11.94
C VAL A 335 -26.73 -8.82 13.03
N PRO A 336 -27.93 -9.32 12.68
CA PRO A 336 -28.82 -9.95 13.65
C PRO A 336 -28.11 -11.11 14.35
N ARG A 337 -28.34 -11.28 15.66
CA ARG A 337 -27.77 -12.39 16.45
C ARG A 337 -28.12 -13.78 15.91
N THR A 338 -29.22 -13.89 15.16
CA THR A 338 -29.71 -15.11 14.53
C THR A 338 -29.22 -15.32 13.09
N ASP A 339 -28.34 -14.45 12.58
CA ASP A 339 -27.83 -14.55 11.22
C ASP A 339 -27.05 -15.87 11.02
N SER A 340 -27.47 -16.67 10.03
CA SER A 340 -26.90 -17.99 9.73
C SER A 340 -25.48 -17.94 9.15
N ARG A 341 -25.03 -16.75 8.74
CA ARG A 341 -23.68 -16.49 8.22
C ARG A 341 -22.67 -16.24 9.34
N ILE A 342 -23.11 -16.03 10.57
CA ILE A 342 -22.22 -15.85 11.72
C ILE A 342 -21.42 -17.13 11.97
N THR A 343 -20.11 -16.96 12.12
CA THR A 343 -19.16 -17.99 12.54
C THR A 343 -18.32 -17.46 13.69
N ILE A 344 -17.95 -18.34 14.62
CA ILE A 344 -17.02 -18.03 15.70
C ILE A 344 -15.66 -18.55 15.27
N GLU A 345 -14.69 -17.65 15.20
CA GLU A 345 -13.32 -17.94 14.81
C GLU A 345 -12.36 -17.55 15.93
N HIS A 346 -11.24 -18.26 16.06
CA HIS A 346 -10.19 -17.88 17.00
C HIS A 346 -9.43 -16.66 16.46
N ASN A 347 -9.21 -15.64 17.30
CA ASN A 347 -8.46 -14.44 16.91
C ASN A 347 -7.05 -14.80 16.45
N LYS A 348 -6.46 -15.81 17.09
CA LYS A 348 -5.28 -16.52 16.59
C LYS A 348 -5.71 -17.82 15.89
N PRO A 349 -5.45 -17.99 14.59
CA PRO A 349 -5.77 -19.23 13.87
C PRO A 349 -5.18 -20.47 14.53
N VAL A 350 -5.96 -21.55 14.58
CA VAL A 350 -5.59 -22.82 15.23
C VAL A 350 -4.29 -23.42 14.67
N VAL A 351 -4.05 -23.24 13.36
CA VAL A 351 -2.82 -23.71 12.69
C VAL A 351 -1.58 -22.92 13.13
N GLU A 352 -1.72 -21.62 13.42
CA GLU A 352 -0.62 -20.77 13.90
C GLU A 352 -0.32 -21.08 15.36
N HIS A 353 -1.37 -21.19 16.20
CA HIS A 353 -1.20 -21.67 17.57
C HIS A 353 -0.48 -23.03 17.61
N TRP A 354 -0.85 -23.97 16.72
CA TRP A 354 -0.14 -25.24 16.60
C TRP A 354 1.34 -25.07 16.28
N ASN A 355 1.67 -24.27 15.27
CA ASN A 355 3.03 -24.10 14.78
C ASN A 355 3.97 -23.40 15.78
N GLU A 356 3.40 -22.61 16.70
CA GLU A 356 4.17 -21.86 17.69
C GLU A 356 4.21 -22.51 19.08
N GLN A 357 3.09 -23.06 19.56
CA GLN A 357 2.95 -23.54 20.94
C GLN A 357 2.31 -24.92 21.01
N GLY A 358 1.31 -25.19 20.17
CA GLY A 358 0.52 -26.41 20.20
C GLY A 358 1.33 -27.69 19.96
N TYR A 359 2.37 -27.63 19.12
CA TYR A 359 3.28 -28.75 18.83
C TYR A 359 4.13 -29.17 20.04
N ASN A 360 4.29 -28.31 21.05
CA ASN A 360 5.02 -28.56 22.29
C ASN A 360 4.15 -28.21 23.50
N SER A 361 2.98 -28.83 23.61
CA SER A 361 2.06 -28.60 24.72
C SER A 361 1.19 -29.83 24.97
N SER A 362 0.51 -29.86 26.11
CA SER A 362 -0.44 -30.91 26.42
C SER A 362 -1.78 -30.74 25.69
N ARG A 363 -2.56 -31.82 25.63
CA ARG A 363 -3.89 -31.88 25.02
C ARG A 363 -4.85 -31.00 25.78
N SER A 364 -4.68 -30.94 27.10
CA SER A 364 -5.41 -30.04 27.97
C SER A 364 -5.13 -28.58 27.62
N ALA A 365 -3.85 -28.20 27.48
CA ALA A 365 -3.49 -26.83 27.11
C ALA A 365 -4.06 -26.42 25.74
N ARG A 366 -3.99 -27.31 24.74
CA ARG A 366 -4.63 -27.09 23.43
C ARG A 366 -6.15 -26.95 23.53
N ASN A 367 -6.79 -27.74 24.40
CA ASN A 367 -8.23 -27.69 24.65
C ASN A 367 -8.63 -26.40 25.37
N ASP A 368 -7.81 -25.91 26.30
CA ASP A 368 -8.05 -24.63 27.01
C ASP A 368 -7.91 -23.45 26.06
N PHE A 369 -6.87 -23.42 25.22
CA PHE A 369 -6.75 -22.45 24.12
C PHE A 369 -7.99 -22.47 23.21
N TYR A 370 -8.41 -23.67 22.79
CA TYR A 370 -9.53 -23.84 21.87
C TYR A 370 -10.86 -23.35 22.44
N ASN A 371 -11.00 -23.29 23.76
CA ASN A 371 -12.23 -22.89 24.46
C ASN A 371 -12.13 -21.54 25.16
N ASN A 372 -11.03 -20.81 25.01
CA ASN A 372 -10.89 -19.48 25.58
C ASN A 372 -11.74 -18.48 24.77
N SER A 373 -12.88 -18.04 25.33
CA SER A 373 -13.79 -17.09 24.69
C SER A 373 -13.17 -15.71 24.47
N GLU A 374 -12.14 -15.33 25.24
CA GLU A 374 -11.43 -14.05 25.05
C GLU A 374 -10.56 -14.04 23.78
N ASN A 375 -10.18 -15.24 23.30
CA ASN A 375 -9.43 -15.41 22.05
C ASN A 375 -10.36 -15.74 20.88
N MET A 376 -11.64 -15.35 20.94
CA MET A 376 -12.60 -15.61 19.88
C MET A 376 -13.26 -14.31 19.44
N SER A 377 -13.54 -14.23 18.14
CA SER A 377 -14.35 -13.18 17.57
C SER A 377 -15.38 -13.75 16.60
N ILE A 378 -16.35 -12.92 16.25
CA ILE A 378 -17.39 -13.27 15.31
C ILE A 378 -17.01 -12.76 13.92
N ARG A 379 -17.06 -13.65 12.92
CA ARG A 379 -16.87 -13.31 11.51
C ARG A 379 -18.02 -13.83 10.67
N LEU A 380 -18.26 -13.18 9.54
CA LEU A 380 -19.12 -13.73 8.50
C LEU A 380 -18.42 -14.90 7.80
N ARG A 381 -19.20 -15.93 7.45
CA ARG A 381 -18.72 -17.15 6.80
C ARG A 381 -17.90 -16.87 5.53
N SER A 382 -18.29 -15.86 4.75
CA SER A 382 -17.57 -15.46 3.54
C SER A 382 -16.17 -14.90 3.85
N ALA A 383 -16.07 -14.03 4.85
CA ALA A 383 -14.79 -13.48 5.32
C ALA A 383 -13.89 -14.59 5.89
N ASN A 384 -14.44 -15.44 6.76
CA ASN A 384 -13.73 -16.57 7.35
C ASN A 384 -13.20 -17.55 6.27
N SER A 385 -14.06 -17.91 5.32
CA SER A 385 -13.66 -18.78 4.20
C SER A 385 -12.59 -18.13 3.31
N SER A 386 -12.65 -16.81 3.09
CA SER A 386 -11.63 -16.09 2.33
C SER A 386 -10.27 -16.12 3.05
N ASP A 387 -10.26 -15.87 4.35
CA ASP A 387 -9.04 -15.86 5.14
C ASP A 387 -8.40 -17.25 5.25
N GLY A 388 -9.20 -18.30 5.46
CA GLY A 388 -8.72 -19.68 5.37
C GLY A 388 -8.11 -20.02 3.99
N GLY A 389 -8.72 -19.52 2.91
CA GLY A 389 -8.18 -19.65 1.55
C GLY A 389 -6.84 -18.92 1.35
N LYS A 390 -6.70 -17.71 1.88
CA LYS A 390 -5.45 -16.93 1.84
C LYS A 390 -4.34 -17.63 2.64
N MET A 391 -4.64 -18.12 3.84
CA MET A 391 -3.68 -18.88 4.65
C MET A 391 -3.20 -20.15 3.94
N ALA A 392 -4.11 -20.85 3.26
CA ALA A 392 -3.76 -22.03 2.48
C ALA A 392 -2.85 -21.68 1.29
N ALA A 393 -3.12 -20.56 0.60
CA ALA A 393 -2.33 -20.05 -0.51
C ALA A 393 -0.94 -19.55 -0.07
N ASP A 394 -0.85 -18.97 1.14
CA ASP A 394 0.39 -18.51 1.77
C ASP A 394 1.26 -19.66 2.31
N GLY A 395 0.82 -20.92 2.13
CA GLY A 395 1.59 -22.10 2.51
C GLY A 395 1.55 -22.43 4.00
N VAL A 396 0.66 -21.79 4.77
CA VAL A 396 0.50 -22.09 6.20
C VAL A 396 -0.07 -23.51 6.33
N ARG A 397 0.70 -24.40 6.95
CA ARG A 397 0.34 -25.81 7.18
C ARG A 397 0.69 -26.17 8.61
N TYR A 398 0.08 -27.24 9.11
CA TYR A 398 0.43 -27.80 10.40
C TYR A 398 1.84 -28.36 10.32
N ARG A 399 2.69 -27.93 11.25
CA ARG A 399 3.95 -28.58 11.58
C ARG A 399 3.73 -30.07 11.87
N GLN A 400 4.64 -30.91 11.41
CA GLN A 400 4.54 -32.37 11.57
C GLN A 400 5.49 -32.93 12.63
N ASP A 401 6.46 -32.14 13.10
CA ASP A 401 7.27 -32.41 14.29
C ASP A 401 6.59 -31.91 15.57
N VAL A 402 6.89 -32.57 16.69
CA VAL A 402 6.38 -32.27 18.04
C VAL A 402 7.52 -32.12 19.03
N GLY A 403 7.31 -31.29 20.05
CA GLY A 403 8.28 -31.04 21.11
C GLY A 403 8.16 -32.01 22.29
N PRO A 404 9.07 -31.91 23.28
CA PRO A 404 9.12 -32.82 24.43
C PRO A 404 7.86 -32.81 25.32
N ASP A 405 7.07 -31.74 25.30
CA ASP A 405 5.88 -31.57 26.12
C ASP A 405 4.58 -32.01 25.40
N PHE A 406 4.69 -32.69 24.25
CA PHE A 406 3.56 -33.17 23.45
C PHE A 406 3.01 -34.52 23.91
N ASP A 407 1.68 -34.61 24.03
CA ASP A 407 0.89 -35.79 24.46
C ASP A 407 -0.20 -36.26 23.47
#